data_AF-A0A8J5I365-F1
#
_entry.id   AF-A0A8J5I365-F1
#
_cell.length_a   1.000
_cell.length_b   1.000
_cell.length_c   1.000
_cell.angle_alpha   90.00
_cell.angle_beta   90.00
_cell.angle_gamma   90.00
#
_symmetry.space_group_name_H-M   'P 1'
#
loop_
_entity.id
_entity.type
_entity.pdbx_description
1 polymer ?
#
loop_
_entity_poly.entity_id
_entity_poly.type
_entity_poly.pdbx_seq_one_letter_code
_entity_poly.pdbx_strand_id
1 'polypeptide(L)'
;MTDPDVIRHNQQTQEPKDTATVKYNVKCPLERGEVAKLKVYSAVRKVKEAGRIVFVWRALTEGQDDLSGYHTDETGWLVVRPQVIGDFPSTVLESYVRFIPLS
;
A
#
# COMPACT_ATOMS: atom_id res chain seq x y z
N MET A 1 -10.15 -15.44 -10.52
CA MET A 1 -8.96 -16.31 -10.58
C MET A 1 -7.77 -15.37 -10.45
N THR A 2 -7.21 -15.24 -9.25
CA THR A 2 -6.14 -14.25 -8.96
C THR A 2 -4.83 -14.76 -9.55
N ASP A 3 -4.15 -13.91 -10.32
CA ASP A 3 -2.88 -14.19 -10.99
C ASP A 3 -1.83 -14.67 -9.95
N PRO A 4 -1.27 -15.90 -10.10
CA PRO A 4 -0.34 -16.48 -9.15
C PRO A 4 1.01 -15.75 -9.06
N ASP A 5 1.31 -14.82 -9.97
CA ASP A 5 2.56 -14.04 -9.96
C ASP A 5 2.52 -12.77 -9.09
N VAL A 6 1.40 -12.48 -8.40
CA VAL A 6 1.27 -11.28 -7.53
C VAL A 6 2.14 -11.36 -6.27
N ILE A 7 2.65 -12.53 -5.88
CA ILE A 7 3.41 -12.71 -4.64
C ILE A 7 4.80 -13.31 -4.93
N ARG A 8 5.65 -12.58 -5.65
CA ARG A 8 7.10 -12.81 -5.55
C ARG A 8 7.68 -11.98 -4.41
N HIS A 9 7.58 -12.52 -3.20
CA HIS A 9 8.36 -12.07 -2.04
C HIS A 9 9.85 -12.12 -2.39
N ASN A 10 10.50 -10.95 -2.51
CA ASN A 10 11.94 -10.89 -2.70
C ASN A 10 12.65 -10.60 -1.38
N GLN A 11 13.51 -11.58 -1.03
CA GLN A 11 14.73 -11.51 -0.22
C GLN A 11 14.63 -11.01 1.23
N GLN A 12 14.78 -11.98 2.14
CA GLN A 12 14.98 -11.84 3.59
C GLN A 12 16.14 -10.90 3.93
N THR A 13 15.91 -9.60 3.92
CA THR A 13 16.47 -8.75 4.98
C THR A 13 15.55 -8.95 6.17
N GLN A 14 16.09 -9.24 7.36
CA GLN A 14 15.26 -9.37 8.55
C GLN A 14 14.58 -8.02 8.78
N GLU A 15 13.30 -7.92 8.40
CA GLU A 15 12.58 -6.66 8.48
C GLU A 15 12.53 -6.21 9.94
N PRO A 16 12.64 -4.90 10.21
CA PRO A 16 12.46 -4.38 11.55
C PRO A 16 11.13 -4.86 12.12
N LYS A 17 11.08 -5.10 13.43
CA LYS A 17 9.85 -5.52 14.10
C LYS A 17 8.70 -4.56 13.76
N ASP A 18 7.55 -5.14 13.43
CA ASP A 18 6.32 -4.43 13.04
C ASP A 18 6.45 -3.60 11.75
N THR A 19 7.50 -3.80 10.95
CA THR A 19 7.65 -3.25 9.60
C THR A 19 7.46 -4.35 8.56
N ALA A 20 6.85 -4.00 7.43
CA ALA A 20 6.81 -4.84 6.24
C ALA A 20 7.18 -4.02 5.01
N THR A 21 7.97 -4.61 4.11
CA THR A 21 8.32 -4.05 2.82
C THR A 21 7.81 -4.95 1.71
N VAL A 22 7.22 -4.34 0.69
CA VAL A 22 6.63 -5.07 -0.44
C VAL A 22 7.11 -4.47 -1.74
N LYS A 23 7.39 -5.34 -2.70
CA LYS A 23 7.67 -4.99 -4.08
C LYS A 23 6.83 -5.85 -4.99
N TYR A 24 5.98 -5.25 -5.80
CA TYR A 24 5.09 -5.97 -6.70
C TYR A 24 4.84 -5.18 -7.98
N ASN A 25 4.37 -5.86 -9.02
CA ASN A 25 3.96 -5.22 -10.27
C ASN A 25 2.43 -5.12 -10.31
N VAL A 26 1.92 -4.01 -10.82
CA VAL A 26 0.49 -3.77 -11.02
C VAL A 26 0.23 -3.59 -12.51
N LYS A 27 -0.82 -4.23 -13.01
CA LYS A 27 -1.35 -4.02 -14.36
C LYS A 27 -2.64 -3.23 -14.24
N CYS A 28 -2.66 -2.02 -14.77
CA CYS A 28 -3.81 -1.12 -14.75
C CYS A 28 -4.43 -1.06 -16.16
N PRO A 29 -5.64 -1.60 -16.37
CA PRO A 29 -6.36 -1.43 -17.63
C PRO A 29 -6.64 0.06 -17.86
N LEU A 30 -6.38 0.52 -19.08
CA LEU A 30 -6.66 1.87 -19.55
C LEU A 30 -7.81 1.86 -20.57
N GLU A 31 -8.23 3.05 -20.99
CA GLU A 31 -9.15 3.20 -22.11
C GLU A 31 -8.59 2.54 -23.38
N ARG A 32 -9.48 2.12 -24.29
CA ARG A 32 -9.11 1.47 -25.58
C ARG A 32 -8.34 0.14 -25.46
N GLY A 33 -8.37 -0.50 -24.30
CA GLY A 33 -7.79 -1.85 -24.11
C GLY A 33 -6.28 -1.87 -23.89
N GLU A 34 -5.66 -0.70 -23.71
CA GLU A 34 -4.27 -0.58 -23.30
C GLU A 34 -4.10 -1.03 -21.83
N VAL A 35 -2.89 -1.47 -21.46
CA VAL A 35 -2.58 -1.88 -20.09
C VAL A 35 -1.31 -1.16 -19.64
N ALA A 36 -1.46 -0.24 -18.70
CA ALA A 36 -0.32 0.35 -18.00
C ALA A 36 0.31 -0.67 -17.07
N LYS A 37 1.64 -0.78 -17.11
CA LYS A 37 2.41 -1.60 -16.17
C LYS A 37 3.12 -0.68 -15.19
N LEU A 38 2.94 -0.94 -13.91
CA LEU A 38 3.51 -0.17 -12.83
C LEU A 38 4.30 -1.09 -11.91
N LYS A 39 5.37 -0.59 -11.31
CA LYS A 39 6.12 -1.27 -10.25
C LYS A 39 5.97 -0.49 -8.96
N VAL A 40 5.44 -1.14 -7.94
CA VAL A 40 5.23 -0.53 -6.62
C VAL A 40 6.29 -1.02 -5.66
N TYR A 41 6.86 -0.09 -4.90
CA TYR A 41 7.69 -0.33 -3.74
C TYR A 41 6.99 0.33 -2.56
N SER A 42 6.71 -0.42 -1.50
CA SER A 42 6.07 0.15 -0.32
C SER A 42 6.72 -0.37 0.95
N ALA A 43 6.86 0.51 1.94
CA ALA A 43 7.25 0.17 3.29
C ALA A 43 6.15 0.64 4.24
N VAL A 44 5.61 -0.30 5.02
CA VAL A 44 4.60 -0.05 6.04
C VAL A 44 5.14 -0.37 7.42
N ARG A 45 4.77 0.42 8.41
CA ARG A 45 5.07 0.17 9.82
C ARG A 45 3.79 0.20 10.63
N LYS A 46 3.62 -0.80 11.49
CA LYS A 46 2.55 -0.90 12.48
C LYS A 46 3.04 -0.36 13.81
N VAL A 47 2.32 0.60 14.36
CA VAL A 47 2.53 1.20 15.68
C VAL A 47 1.36 0.79 16.57
N LYS A 48 1.65 0.12 17.68
CA LYS A 48 0.63 -0.25 18.66
C LYS A 48 0.55 0.85 19.72
N GLU A 49 -0.64 1.38 19.92
CA GLU A 49 -0.92 2.36 20.96
C GLU A 49 -2.08 1.87 21.84
N ALA A 50 -2.29 2.51 22.99
CA ALA A 50 -3.39 2.15 23.88
C ALA A 50 -4.74 2.34 23.14
N GLY A 51 -5.48 1.24 22.98
CA GLY A 51 -6.81 1.27 22.36
C GLY A 51 -6.81 1.49 20.83
N ARG A 52 -5.67 1.46 20.15
CA ARG A 52 -5.62 1.57 18.67
C ARG A 52 -4.35 0.99 18.05
N ILE A 53 -4.44 0.67 16.76
CA ILE A 53 -3.30 0.32 15.92
C ILE A 53 -3.19 1.37 14.83
N VAL A 54 -1.99 1.91 14.63
CA VAL A 54 -1.71 2.87 13.55
C VAL A 54 -0.79 2.20 12.54
N PHE A 55 -1.15 2.21 11.27
CA PHE A 55 -0.25 1.89 10.18
C PHE A 55 0.21 3.19 9.54
N VAL A 56 1.50 3.31 9.29
CA VAL A 56 2.09 4.41 8.51
C VAL A 56 2.86 3.80 7.35
N TRP A 57 2.80 4.40 6.18
CA TRP A 57 3.52 3.88 5.04
C TRP A 57 4.04 4.97 4.11
N ARG A 58 5.03 4.58 3.31
CA ARG A 58 5.50 5.31 2.14
C ARG A 58 5.58 4.34 0.97
N ALA A 59 5.12 4.77 -0.20
CA ALA A 59 5.24 4.00 -1.43
C ALA A 59 5.74 4.86 -2.60
N LEU A 60 6.54 4.22 -3.46
CA LEU A 60 6.94 4.74 -4.75
C LEU A 60 6.34 3.82 -5.83
N THR A 61 5.63 4.41 -6.79
CA THR A 61 5.13 3.67 -7.95
C THR A 61 5.80 4.18 -9.21
N GLU A 62 6.55 3.32 -9.88
CA GLU A 62 7.26 3.63 -11.13
C GLU A 62 6.45 3.12 -12.34
N GLY A 63 6.30 3.95 -13.36
CA GLY A 63 5.82 3.52 -14.67
C GLY A 63 6.83 2.62 -15.38
N GLN A 64 6.34 1.67 -16.17
CA GLN A 64 7.15 0.83 -17.05
C GLN A 64 6.80 1.09 -18.52
N ASP A 65 7.65 0.59 -19.42
CA ASP A 65 7.48 0.72 -20.87
C ASP A 65 7.27 2.19 -21.28
N ASP A 66 6.15 2.52 -21.92
CA ASP A 66 5.81 3.88 -22.36
C ASP A 66 5.66 4.88 -21.20
N LEU A 67 5.50 4.40 -19.97
CA LEU A 67 5.45 5.20 -18.75
C LEU A 67 6.79 5.28 -18.02
N SER A 68 7.88 4.79 -18.63
CA SER A 68 9.22 4.86 -18.05
C SER A 68 9.62 6.32 -17.78
N GLY A 69 10.18 6.56 -16.59
CA GLY A 69 10.54 7.89 -16.11
C GLY A 69 9.47 8.57 -15.26
N TYR A 70 8.20 8.20 -15.43
CA TYR A 70 7.13 8.71 -14.57
C TYR A 70 7.05 7.94 -13.26
N HIS A 71 6.82 8.66 -12.17
CA HIS A 71 6.62 8.05 -10.87
C HIS A 71 5.62 8.82 -10.00
N THR A 72 5.03 8.12 -9.03
CA THR A 72 4.20 8.72 -7.98
C THR A 72 4.78 8.42 -6.62
N ASP A 73 4.74 9.41 -5.73
CA ASP A 73 5.10 9.27 -4.33
C ASP A 73 3.84 9.29 -3.48
N GLU A 74 3.70 8.28 -2.63
CA GLU A 74 2.59 8.12 -1.72
C GLU A 74 3.10 8.11 -0.28
N THR A 75 2.45 8.86 0.58
CA THR A 75 2.61 8.74 2.03
C THR A 75 1.24 8.72 2.67
N GLY A 76 1.03 7.79 3.60
CA GLY A 76 -0.28 7.64 4.23
C GLY A 76 -0.22 7.03 5.61
N TRP A 77 -1.37 7.09 6.28
CA TRP A 77 -1.61 6.42 7.53
C TRP A 77 -3.04 5.89 7.65
N LEU A 78 -3.21 4.89 8.53
CA LEU A 78 -4.45 4.20 8.82
C LEU A 78 -4.52 3.97 10.34
N VAL A 79 -5.54 4.50 10.99
CA VAL A 79 -5.84 4.21 12.40
C VAL A 79 -6.98 3.20 12.44
N VAL A 80 -6.76 2.11 13.17
CA VAL A 80 -7.75 1.07 13.45
C VAL A 80 -8.00 1.06 14.96
N ARG A 81 -9.25 1.27 15.37
CA ARG A 81 -9.63 1.26 16.80
C ARG A 81 -10.96 0.54 17.01
N PRO A 82 -11.11 -0.20 18.11
CA PRO A 82 -12.40 -0.76 18.47
C PRO A 82 -13.41 0.37 18.73
N GLN A 83 -14.66 0.13 18.39
CA GLN A 83 -15.79 0.97 18.73
C GLN A 83 -16.94 0.05 19.18
N VAL A 84 -17.86 0.58 19.98
CA VAL A 84 -19.13 -0.08 20.25
C VAL A 84 -20.25 0.79 19.68
N ILE A 85 -21.16 0.18 18.92
CA ILE A 85 -22.35 0.85 18.39
C ILE A 85 -23.56 0.13 18.98
N GLY A 86 -24.20 0.75 19.97
CA GLY A 86 -25.21 0.07 20.80
C GLY A 86 -24.55 -1.04 21.64
N ASP A 87 -24.99 -2.28 21.46
CA ASP A 87 -24.39 -3.47 22.10
C ASP A 87 -23.48 -4.27 21.15
N PHE A 88 -23.23 -3.76 19.94
CA PHE A 88 -22.46 -4.47 18.93
C PHE A 88 -20.98 -4.04 18.91
N PRO A 89 -20.02 -4.98 19.01
CA PRO A 89 -18.61 -4.67 18.80
C PRO A 89 -18.39 -4.29 17.34
N SER A 90 -17.70 -3.16 17.12
CA SER A 90 -17.41 -2.57 15.82
C SER A 90 -15.95 -2.11 15.76
N THR A 91 -15.51 -1.66 14.60
CA THR A 91 -14.16 -1.14 14.37
C THR A 91 -14.25 0.14 13.54
N VAL A 92 -13.58 1.19 14.00
CA VAL A 92 -13.39 2.42 13.22
C VAL A 92 -12.08 2.32 12.46
N LEU A 93 -12.15 2.70 11.19
CA LEU A 93 -11.02 2.82 10.29
C LEU A 93 -10.97 4.27 9.81
N GLU A 94 -9.90 4.97 10.18
CA GLU A 94 -9.65 6.35 9.77
C GLU A 94 -8.37 6.35 8.93
N SER A 95 -8.40 6.94 7.74
CA SER A 95 -7.24 6.95 6.85
C SER A 95 -7.00 8.32 6.24
N TYR A 96 -5.73 8.59 5.96
CA TYR A 96 -5.30 9.71 5.14
C TYR A 96 -4.20 9.24 4.22
N VAL A 97 -4.30 9.62 2.94
CA VAL A 97 -3.30 9.30 1.92
C VAL A 97 -3.01 10.57 1.14
N ARG A 98 -1.74 10.96 1.10
CA ARG A 98 -1.24 11.97 0.17
C ARG A 98 -0.60 11.26 -1.01
N PHE A 99 -1.16 11.51 -2.18
CA PHE A 99 -0.65 11.03 -3.46
C PHE A 99 -0.09 12.21 -4.25
N ILE A 100 1.19 12.17 -4.61
CA ILE A 100 1.80 13.14 -5.52
C ILE A 100 1.70 12.56 -6.93
N PRO A 101 0.89 13.17 -7.82
CA PRO A 101 0.71 12.68 -9.19
C PRO A 101 2.01 12.74 -9.99
N LEU A 102 2.00 12.01 -11.12
CA LEU A 102 3.14 11.73 -12.00
C LEU A 102 3.98 12.99 -12.30
N SER A 103 5.28 12.91 -11.99
CA SER A 103 6.34 13.81 -12.46
C SER A 103 7.35 13.06 -13.32
#